data_AF-A0A9E5MUQ0-F1
#
_entry.id   AF-A0A9E5MUQ0-F1
#
_cell.length_a   1.000
_cell.length_b   1.000
_cell.length_c   1.000
_cell.angle_alpha   90.00
_cell.angle_beta   90.00
_cell.angle_gamma   90.00
#
_symmetry.space_group_name_H-M   'P 1'
#
loop_
_entity.id
_entity.type
_entity.pdbx_description
1 polymer ?
#
loop_
_entity_poly.entity_id
_entity_poly.type
_entity_poly.pdbx_seq_one_letter_code
_entity_poly.pdbx_strand_id
1 'polypeptide(L)'
;MERVESLAGPQGTLYGDSSQSGTLRFITNKPDPTAFSANVDMMLRSGSESSESYDVSAYVNIPVVEDKFALRLVGFSARDGGFVDNVFGTSPMRGTYDNSDLVQEDINEVNYIGGRAAAKWFVNDNWSVMGSVIAQQMEADGLNDYDPTIGDLQTVKFYNDLRDDDWWQGALTIEGSFGNVDFISVTSYFDRKLDYQFDRTVYAAYFNYNFCPLFATYCWSGQTGAETHYYGYGR
;
A
#
# COMPACT_ATOMS: atom_id res chain seq x y z
N MET A 1 -3.94 -16.38 1.67
CA MET A 1 -4.94 -15.70 0.82
C MET A 1 -5.81 -16.76 0.15
N GLU A 2 -7.10 -16.52 -0.10
CA GLU A 2 -7.97 -17.52 -0.77
C GLU A 2 -7.98 -17.31 -2.29
N ARG A 3 -8.26 -16.08 -2.77
CA ARG A 3 -8.10 -15.65 -4.18
C ARG A 3 -8.23 -14.12 -4.36
N VAL A 4 -7.78 -13.60 -5.50
CA VAL A 4 -8.00 -12.22 -5.95
C VAL A 4 -8.88 -12.24 -7.19
N GLU A 5 -9.96 -11.43 -7.19
CA GLU A 5 -10.84 -11.28 -8.35
C GLU A 5 -10.77 -9.83 -8.85
N SER A 6 -10.52 -9.65 -10.16
CA SER A 6 -10.60 -8.36 -10.85
C SER A 6 -11.90 -8.32 -11.65
N LEU A 7 -12.78 -7.37 -11.32
CA LEU A 7 -14.00 -7.12 -12.08
C LEU A 7 -13.75 -5.93 -13.01
N ALA A 8 -13.49 -6.22 -14.28
CA ALA A 8 -13.31 -5.18 -15.30
C ALA A 8 -14.66 -4.57 -15.72
N GLY A 9 -14.75 -3.24 -15.66
CA GLY A 9 -15.86 -2.46 -16.21
C GLY A 9 -16.81 -1.84 -15.16
N PRO A 10 -17.68 -0.90 -15.56
CA PRO A 10 -18.62 -0.23 -14.67
C PRO A 10 -19.62 -1.24 -14.12
N GLN A 11 -19.54 -1.51 -12.81
CA GLN A 11 -20.53 -2.33 -12.13
C GLN A 11 -21.68 -1.40 -11.71
N GLY A 12 -22.91 -1.71 -12.15
CA GLY A 12 -24.11 -0.90 -11.91
C GLY A 12 -24.46 -0.69 -10.42
N THR A 13 -25.65 -0.16 -10.17
CA THR A 13 -26.16 0.43 -8.90
C THR A 13 -26.11 -0.45 -7.63
N LEU A 14 -25.52 -1.65 -7.67
CA LEU A 14 -25.20 -2.44 -6.49
C LEU A 14 -23.92 -1.97 -5.77
N TYR A 15 -23.11 -1.10 -6.39
CA TYR A 15 -21.74 -0.77 -5.93
C TYR A 15 -21.43 0.73 -5.74
N GLY A 16 -22.44 1.62 -5.86
CA GLY A 16 -22.25 3.07 -5.65
C GLY A 16 -21.60 3.81 -6.84
N ASP A 17 -21.77 5.13 -6.90
CA ASP A 17 -21.52 6.02 -8.06
C ASP A 17 -20.04 6.25 -8.42
N SER A 18 -19.11 5.50 -7.82
CA SER A 18 -17.65 5.71 -7.94
C SER A 18 -16.87 4.47 -8.44
N SER A 19 -17.53 3.52 -9.10
CA SER A 19 -16.93 2.29 -9.65
C SER A 19 -16.40 2.39 -11.11
N GLN A 20 -16.03 3.60 -11.57
CA GLN A 20 -15.64 3.83 -12.98
C GLN A 20 -14.38 3.06 -13.44
N SER A 21 -13.54 2.56 -12.51
CA SER A 21 -12.28 1.86 -12.85
C SER A 21 -12.27 0.36 -12.55
N GLY A 22 -13.43 -0.24 -12.24
CA GLY A 22 -13.53 -1.63 -11.78
C GLY A 22 -13.20 -1.80 -10.28
N THR A 23 -13.57 -2.96 -9.72
CA THR A 23 -13.38 -3.29 -8.30
C THR A 23 -12.41 -4.46 -8.17
N LEU A 24 -11.33 -4.27 -7.39
CA LEU A 24 -10.48 -5.36 -6.93
C LEU A 24 -11.08 -5.95 -5.66
N ARG A 25 -11.31 -7.27 -5.65
CA ARG A 25 -11.80 -7.99 -4.47
C ARG A 25 -10.74 -8.96 -3.98
N PHE A 26 -10.26 -8.73 -2.76
CA PHE A 26 -9.41 -9.66 -2.02
C PHE A 26 -10.29 -10.63 -1.23
N ILE A 27 -10.15 -11.93 -1.47
CA ILE A 27 -10.85 -12.96 -0.72
C ILE A 27 -9.85 -13.64 0.19
N THR A 28 -10.10 -13.47 1.49
CA THR A 28 -9.27 -13.99 2.56
C THR A 28 -9.92 -15.21 3.18
N ASN A 29 -9.10 -16.17 3.61
CA ASN A 29 -9.60 -17.37 4.29
C ASN A 29 -10.55 -16.97 5.43
N LYS A 30 -11.76 -17.53 5.41
CA LYS A 30 -12.78 -17.35 6.45
C LYS A 30 -12.38 -18.14 7.71
N PRO A 31 -12.81 -17.74 8.91
CA PRO A 31 -12.69 -18.57 10.11
C PRO A 31 -13.40 -19.91 9.94
N ASP A 32 -12.73 -20.99 10.36
CA ASP A 32 -13.22 -22.38 10.27
C ASP A 32 -13.56 -22.91 11.67
N PRO A 33 -14.82 -23.28 11.96
CA PRO A 33 -15.23 -23.76 13.28
C PRO A 33 -14.96 -25.26 13.52
N THR A 34 -14.47 -25.99 12.51
CA THR A 34 -14.28 -27.44 12.59
C THR A 34 -12.92 -27.83 13.17
N ALA A 35 -11.90 -26.98 13.00
CA ALA A 35 -10.55 -27.32 13.40
C ALA A 35 -9.69 -26.11 13.78
N PHE A 36 -8.84 -26.31 14.79
CA PHE A 36 -7.74 -25.40 15.07
C PHE A 36 -6.69 -25.53 13.97
N SER A 37 -6.18 -24.40 13.46
CA SER A 37 -5.04 -24.39 12.53
C SER A 37 -4.20 -23.13 12.71
N ALA A 38 -2.90 -23.26 12.54
CA ALA A 38 -1.96 -22.15 12.59
C ALA A 38 -0.84 -22.40 11.59
N ASN A 39 -0.25 -21.33 11.08
CA ASN A 39 0.89 -21.40 10.18
C ASN A 39 1.66 -20.09 10.21
N VAL A 40 2.95 -20.19 9.87
CA VAL A 40 3.88 -19.08 9.73
C VAL A 40 4.58 -19.29 8.40
N ASP A 41 4.59 -18.25 7.58
CA ASP A 41 5.32 -18.16 6.33
C ASP A 41 6.42 -17.11 6.48
N MET A 42 7.61 -17.42 5.97
CA MET A 42 8.76 -16.52 6.02
C MET A 42 9.55 -16.63 4.71
N MET A 43 9.88 -15.48 4.14
CA MET A 43 10.73 -15.34 2.96
C MET A 43 11.81 -14.31 3.26
N LEU A 44 13.05 -14.64 2.88
CA LEU A 44 14.18 -13.73 2.90
C LEU A 44 14.68 -13.54 1.47
N ARG A 45 15.05 -12.32 1.10
CA ARG A 45 15.68 -12.00 -0.18
C ARG A 45 16.87 -11.09 0.06
N SER A 46 17.95 -11.35 -0.67
CA SER A 46 19.17 -10.53 -0.65
C SER A 46 19.73 -10.41 -2.05
N GLY A 47 20.21 -9.22 -2.42
CA GLY A 47 20.93 -8.95 -3.67
C GLY A 47 22.36 -8.52 -3.40
N SER A 48 23.17 -8.40 -4.45
CA SER A 48 24.54 -7.85 -4.34
C SER A 48 24.56 -6.32 -4.24
N GLU A 49 23.51 -5.67 -4.70
CA GLU A 49 23.36 -4.21 -4.84
C GLU A 49 21.99 -3.76 -4.33
N SER A 50 21.45 -4.48 -3.33
CA SER A 50 20.18 -4.12 -2.69
C SER A 50 20.21 -4.53 -1.24
N SER A 51 19.58 -3.71 -0.39
CA SER A 51 19.32 -4.04 1.00
C SER A 51 18.53 -5.34 1.17
N GLU A 52 18.73 -5.98 2.31
CA GLU A 52 18.03 -7.22 2.65
C GLU A 52 16.52 -6.98 2.76
N SER A 53 15.74 -7.88 2.14
CA SER A 53 14.29 -7.87 2.21
C SER A 53 13.77 -9.08 2.96
N TYR A 54 12.64 -8.93 3.64
CA TYR A 54 11.93 -10.04 4.25
C TYR A 54 10.42 -9.92 4.08
N ASP A 55 9.73 -11.04 4.12
CA ASP A 55 8.28 -11.14 4.26
C ASP A 55 8.00 -12.19 5.33
N VAL A 56 7.27 -11.81 6.37
CA VAL A 56 6.83 -12.72 7.42
C VAL A 56 5.33 -12.54 7.59
N SER A 57 4.60 -13.65 7.54
CA SER A 57 3.19 -13.66 7.89
C SER A 57 2.85 -14.85 8.77
N ALA A 58 1.86 -14.69 9.63
CA ALA A 58 1.39 -15.74 10.49
C ALA A 58 -0.13 -15.66 10.63
N TYR A 59 -0.77 -16.81 10.80
CA TYR A 59 -2.16 -16.85 11.18
C TYR A 59 -2.44 -17.90 12.24
N VAL A 60 -3.53 -17.68 12.96
CA VAL A 60 -4.16 -18.67 13.81
C VAL A 60 -5.67 -18.67 13.56
N ASN A 61 -6.24 -19.87 13.50
CA ASN A 61 -7.66 -20.14 13.42
C ASN A 61 -8.08 -20.93 14.66
N ILE A 62 -9.08 -20.43 15.37
CA ILE A 62 -9.52 -20.96 16.66
C ILE A 62 -11.02 -21.26 16.57
N PRO A 63 -11.42 -22.55 16.57
CA PRO A 63 -12.81 -22.92 16.80
C PRO A 63 -13.12 -22.67 18.28
N VAL A 64 -13.90 -21.63 18.57
CA VAL A 64 -14.26 -21.23 19.94
C VAL A 64 -15.47 -22.04 20.42
N VAL A 65 -16.41 -22.30 19.51
CA VAL A 65 -17.52 -23.25 19.73
C VAL A 65 -17.54 -24.17 18.53
N GLU A 66 -17.38 -25.47 18.78
CA GLU A 66 -17.37 -26.52 17.78
C GLU A 66 -18.55 -26.36 16.81
N ASP A 67 -18.23 -26.34 15.51
CA ASP A 67 -19.16 -26.16 14.38
C ASP A 67 -19.99 -24.87 14.35
N LYS A 68 -19.84 -23.99 15.34
CA LYS A 68 -20.69 -22.79 15.47
C LYS A 68 -19.92 -21.50 15.40
N PHE A 69 -18.77 -21.38 16.03
CA PHE A 69 -18.11 -20.08 16.15
C PHE A 69 -16.60 -20.22 16.06
N ALA A 70 -16.00 -19.43 15.16
CA ALA A 70 -14.57 -19.42 14.93
C ALA A 70 -14.01 -18.01 14.84
N LEU A 71 -12.79 -17.86 15.33
CA LEU A 71 -11.97 -16.67 15.19
C LEU A 71 -10.78 -16.98 14.28
N ARG A 72 -10.38 -16.01 13.47
CA ARG A 72 -9.14 -16.07 12.70
C ARG A 72 -8.38 -14.77 12.84
N LEU A 73 -7.13 -14.86 13.26
CA LEU A 73 -6.20 -13.75 13.37
C LEU A 73 -5.06 -13.95 12.37
N VAL A 74 -4.64 -12.88 11.73
CA VAL A 74 -3.53 -12.83 10.79
C VAL A 74 -2.68 -11.61 11.14
N GLY A 75 -1.36 -11.78 11.18
CA GLY A 75 -0.41 -10.68 11.27
C GLY A 75 0.65 -10.84 10.18
N PHE A 76 1.13 -9.73 9.65
CA PHE A 76 2.18 -9.72 8.64
C PHE A 76 3.09 -8.52 8.81
N SER A 77 4.35 -8.70 8.43
CA SER A 77 5.38 -7.68 8.38
C SER A 77 6.27 -7.99 7.19
N ALA A 78 6.55 -6.99 6.36
CA ALA A 78 7.46 -7.13 5.24
C ALA A 78 8.35 -5.89 5.14
N ARG A 79 9.56 -6.09 4.66
CA ARG A 79 10.50 -5.06 4.27
C ARG A 79 10.99 -5.38 2.87
N ASP A 80 10.77 -4.47 1.94
CA ASP A 80 11.41 -4.46 0.64
C ASP A 80 12.62 -3.54 0.73
N GLY A 81 13.81 -4.12 0.73
CA GLY A 81 15.06 -3.36 0.81
C GLY A 81 15.25 -2.46 -0.40
N GLY A 82 15.79 -1.27 -0.16
CA GLY A 82 16.16 -0.34 -1.22
C GLY A 82 17.28 -0.90 -2.11
N PHE A 83 17.46 -0.25 -3.25
CA PHE A 83 18.45 -0.56 -4.30
C PHE A 83 18.87 0.69 -5.08
N VAL A 84 18.30 1.87 -4.79
CA VAL A 84 18.63 3.14 -5.44
C VAL A 84 19.52 3.96 -4.52
N ASP A 85 20.63 4.45 -5.04
CA ASP A 85 21.55 5.30 -4.27
C ASP A 85 21.29 6.78 -4.55
N ASN A 86 21.21 7.59 -3.50
CA ASN A 86 21.33 9.04 -3.61
C ASN A 86 22.81 9.42 -3.60
N VAL A 87 23.33 9.84 -4.75
CA VAL A 87 24.72 10.25 -4.89
C VAL A 87 24.89 11.76 -4.77
N PHE A 88 26.13 12.17 -4.52
CA PHE A 88 26.47 13.58 -4.40
C PHE A 88 26.16 14.36 -5.68
N GLY A 89 25.48 15.49 -5.53
CA GLY A 89 25.19 16.43 -6.60
C GLY A 89 25.08 17.87 -6.09
N THR A 90 25.29 18.81 -7.00
CA THR A 90 25.13 20.24 -6.71
C THR A 90 23.82 20.73 -7.31
N SER A 91 23.17 21.68 -6.62
CA SER A 91 21.86 22.17 -7.02
C SER A 91 21.87 22.65 -8.47
N PRO A 92 20.88 22.27 -9.29
CA PRO A 92 20.73 22.81 -10.64
C PRO A 92 20.48 24.33 -10.63
N MET A 93 20.21 24.93 -9.47
CA MET A 93 20.18 26.37 -9.24
C MET A 93 21.61 26.96 -9.12
N ARG A 94 22.42 26.76 -10.17
CA ARG A 94 23.80 27.26 -10.30
C ARG A 94 24.78 26.78 -9.22
N GLY A 95 24.51 25.64 -8.58
CA GLY A 95 25.37 25.07 -7.53
C GLY A 95 25.41 25.89 -6.24
N THR A 96 24.31 26.58 -5.90
CA THR A 96 24.23 27.42 -4.70
C THR A 96 24.17 26.63 -3.38
N TYR A 97 23.80 25.36 -3.45
CA TYR A 97 23.81 24.37 -2.36
C TYR A 97 24.06 22.98 -2.94
N ASP A 98 24.32 21.99 -2.10
CA ASP A 98 24.52 20.58 -2.45
C ASP A 98 23.63 19.66 -1.60
N ASN A 99 23.68 18.35 -1.85
CA ASN A 99 22.95 17.34 -1.09
C ASN A 99 23.87 16.47 -0.22
N SER A 100 25.04 16.97 0.20
CA SER A 100 26.03 16.16 0.93
C SER A 100 25.46 15.48 2.19
N ASP A 101 24.52 16.13 2.88
CA ASP A 101 23.83 15.59 4.06
C ASP A 101 22.80 14.48 3.74
N LEU A 102 22.48 14.25 2.47
CA LEU A 102 21.48 13.29 2.00
C LEU A 102 22.07 12.16 1.16
N VAL A 103 23.39 12.14 0.95
CA VAL A 103 24.08 11.05 0.23
C VAL A 103 23.92 9.77 1.03
N GLN A 104 23.24 8.79 0.44
CA GLN A 104 22.83 7.56 1.11
C GLN A 104 22.61 6.46 0.08
N GLU A 105 22.96 5.22 0.44
CA GLU A 105 22.69 4.03 -0.36
C GLU A 105 21.28 3.48 -0.06
N ASP A 106 20.66 2.81 -1.04
CA ASP A 106 19.38 2.10 -0.87
C ASP A 106 18.22 2.95 -0.30
N ILE A 107 18.05 4.18 -0.80
CA ILE A 107 17.10 5.16 -0.25
C ILE A 107 15.62 4.79 -0.43
N ASN A 108 15.31 3.79 -1.27
CA ASN A 108 13.95 3.46 -1.72
C ASN A 108 13.32 2.25 -1.01
N GLU A 109 13.60 2.10 0.29
CA GLU A 109 13.06 1.03 1.11
C GLU A 109 11.56 1.18 1.37
N VAL A 110 10.85 0.05 1.43
CA VAL A 110 9.43 0.02 1.82
C VAL A 110 9.18 -0.98 2.93
N ASN A 111 8.57 -0.51 4.01
CA ASN A 111 8.13 -1.31 5.15
C ASN A 111 6.61 -1.44 5.16
N TYR A 112 6.12 -2.64 5.44
CA TYR A 112 4.71 -2.95 5.62
C TYR A 112 4.52 -3.64 6.97
N ILE A 113 3.50 -3.21 7.71
CA ILE A 113 3.04 -3.93 8.89
C ILE A 113 1.52 -3.91 8.92
N GLY A 114 0.91 -5.04 9.28
CA GLY A 114 -0.53 -5.10 9.34
C GLY A 114 -1.06 -6.38 9.93
N GLY A 115 -2.38 -6.43 9.99
CA GLY A 115 -3.07 -7.56 10.53
C GLY A 115 -4.55 -7.55 10.22
N ARG A 116 -5.16 -8.73 10.39
CA ARG A 116 -6.58 -8.95 10.21
C ARG A 116 -7.12 -9.78 11.35
N ALA A 117 -8.26 -9.37 11.88
CA ALA A 117 -9.08 -10.17 12.78
C ALA A 117 -10.43 -10.45 12.11
N ALA A 118 -10.89 -11.69 12.21
CA ALA A 118 -12.20 -12.08 11.71
C ALA A 118 -12.87 -13.06 12.67
N ALA A 119 -14.19 -12.94 12.76
CA ALA A 119 -15.04 -13.82 13.54
C ALA A 119 -16.18 -14.30 12.65
N LYS A 120 -16.49 -15.60 12.67
CA LYS A 120 -17.63 -16.16 11.95
C LYS A 120 -18.47 -17.00 12.88
N TRP A 121 -19.77 -16.72 12.87
CA TRP A 121 -20.79 -17.43 13.63
C TRP A 121 -21.79 -18.09 12.68
N PHE A 122 -21.92 -19.41 12.77
CA PHE A 122 -22.99 -20.21 12.18
C PHE A 122 -24.15 -20.22 13.17
N VAL A 123 -25.13 -19.36 12.92
CA VAL A 123 -26.30 -19.19 13.79
C VAL A 123 -27.15 -20.46 13.78
N ASN A 124 -27.26 -21.07 12.60
CA ASN A 124 -27.85 -22.39 12.35
C ASN A 124 -27.37 -22.89 10.97
N ASP A 125 -27.89 -24.03 10.52
CA ASP A 125 -27.52 -24.66 9.23
C ASP A 125 -27.75 -23.76 8.01
N ASN A 126 -28.64 -22.77 8.12
CA ASN A 126 -29.05 -21.89 7.03
C ASN A 126 -28.55 -20.46 7.17
N TRP A 127 -27.90 -20.09 8.28
CA TRP A 127 -27.53 -18.68 8.57
C TRP A 127 -26.14 -18.57 9.17
N SER A 128 -25.34 -17.68 8.60
CA SER A 128 -24.05 -17.29 9.16
C SER A 128 -23.82 -15.79 9.11
N VAL A 129 -23.10 -15.30 10.12
CA VAL A 129 -22.70 -13.90 10.27
C VAL A 129 -21.19 -13.86 10.44
N MET A 130 -20.52 -12.97 9.71
CA MET A 130 -19.08 -12.80 9.78
C MET A 130 -18.74 -11.32 9.92
N GLY A 131 -17.96 -11.00 10.95
CA GLY A 131 -17.33 -9.69 11.11
C GLY A 131 -15.83 -9.80 10.82
N SER A 132 -15.25 -8.78 10.19
CA SER A 132 -13.79 -8.69 10.04
C SER A 132 -13.30 -7.27 10.06
N VAL A 133 -12.09 -7.08 10.57
CA VAL A 133 -11.32 -5.85 10.48
C VAL A 133 -9.93 -6.18 9.96
N ILE A 134 -9.42 -5.37 9.04
CA ILE A 134 -8.05 -5.40 8.56
C ILE A 134 -7.47 -3.99 8.67
N ALA A 135 -6.22 -3.89 9.07
CA ALA A 135 -5.47 -2.65 9.11
C ALA A 135 -4.04 -2.89 8.62
N GLN A 136 -3.47 -1.89 7.97
CA GLN A 136 -2.11 -1.90 7.48
C GLN A 136 -1.54 -0.49 7.53
N GLN A 137 -0.26 -0.42 7.88
CA GLN A 137 0.60 0.74 7.72
C GLN A 137 1.68 0.37 6.69
N MET A 138 1.98 1.29 5.80
CA MET A 138 3.12 1.22 4.89
C MET A 138 3.91 2.52 5.00
N GLU A 139 5.22 2.40 5.21
CA GLU A 139 6.17 3.50 5.19
C GLU A 139 7.12 3.23 4.03
N ALA A 140 7.29 4.19 3.14
CA ALA A 140 8.24 4.11 2.04
C ALA A 140 9.17 5.31 2.09
N ASP A 141 10.45 5.05 2.24
CA ASP A 141 11.49 6.02 2.00
C ASP A 141 11.79 6.00 0.51
N GLY A 142 12.06 7.15 -0.10
CA GLY A 142 12.49 7.17 -1.50
C GLY A 142 11.40 6.84 -2.53
N LEU A 143 11.75 7.02 -3.79
CA LEU A 143 10.99 6.54 -4.93
C LEU A 143 11.81 5.50 -5.67
N ASN A 144 11.13 4.63 -6.44
CA ASN A 144 11.80 3.74 -7.40
C ASN A 144 12.18 4.51 -8.67
N ASP A 145 12.89 5.63 -8.52
CA ASP A 145 13.34 6.50 -9.60
C ASP A 145 14.87 6.64 -9.59
N TYR A 146 15.47 6.54 -10.77
CA TYR A 146 16.91 6.73 -10.97
C TYR A 146 17.16 7.52 -12.25
N ASP A 147 18.31 8.18 -12.31
CA ASP A 147 18.75 8.93 -13.47
C ASP A 147 19.84 8.15 -14.23
N PRO A 148 19.53 7.60 -15.42
CA PRO A 148 20.49 6.82 -16.19
C PRO A 148 21.68 7.63 -16.71
N THR A 149 21.65 8.97 -16.60
CA THR A 149 22.79 9.84 -16.95
C THR A 149 23.79 10.02 -15.81
N ILE A 150 23.42 9.65 -14.58
CA ILE A 150 24.27 9.74 -13.38
C ILE A 150 25.01 8.43 -13.16
N GLY A 151 24.28 7.31 -13.18
CA GLY A 151 24.84 5.98 -12.97
C GLY A 151 23.77 4.91 -12.97
N ASP A 152 24.19 3.66 -12.77
CA ASP A 152 23.27 2.54 -12.62
C ASP A 152 22.58 2.62 -11.26
N LEU A 153 21.24 2.62 -11.25
CA LEU A 153 20.41 2.76 -10.04
C LEU A 153 20.78 3.96 -9.14
N GLN A 154 21.29 5.05 -9.73
CA GLN A 154 21.69 6.25 -8.98
C GLN A 154 20.78 7.44 -9.26
N THR A 155 20.58 8.29 -8.26
CA THR A 155 19.81 9.53 -8.36
C THR A 155 20.46 10.66 -7.56
N VAL A 156 20.00 11.89 -7.78
CA VAL A 156 20.41 13.06 -6.99
C VAL A 156 19.16 13.72 -6.42
N LYS A 157 18.98 13.60 -5.10
CA LYS A 157 17.89 14.18 -4.33
C LYS A 157 18.45 15.17 -3.32
N PHE A 158 17.80 16.32 -3.23
CA PHE A 158 18.10 17.45 -2.36
C PHE A 158 17.14 17.54 -1.16
N TYR A 159 16.11 16.70 -1.13
CA TYR A 159 15.18 16.53 -0.01
C TYR A 159 14.82 15.05 0.13
N ASN A 160 14.42 14.63 1.33
CA ASN A 160 13.96 13.26 1.55
C ASN A 160 12.60 13.05 0.89
N ASP A 161 12.47 11.91 0.22
CA ASP A 161 11.20 11.40 -0.26
C ASP A 161 10.62 10.47 0.81
N LEU A 162 9.35 10.66 1.14
CA LEU A 162 8.64 9.78 2.07
C LEU A 162 7.21 9.56 1.61
N ARG A 163 6.66 8.41 1.95
CA ARG A 163 5.25 8.09 1.77
C ARG A 163 4.75 7.19 2.87
N ASP A 164 3.86 7.73 3.70
CA ASP A 164 3.18 7.03 4.77
C ASP A 164 1.72 6.76 4.36
N ASP A 165 1.32 5.50 4.39
CA ASP A 165 -0.01 5.04 4.00
C ASP A 165 -0.62 4.16 5.09
N ASP A 166 -1.53 4.76 5.86
CA ASP A 166 -2.28 4.10 6.92
C ASP A 166 -3.71 3.86 6.47
N TRP A 167 -4.19 2.62 6.56
CA TRP A 167 -5.58 2.34 6.27
C TRP A 167 -6.15 1.20 7.10
N TRP A 168 -7.48 1.23 7.26
CA TRP A 168 -8.23 0.13 7.84
C TRP A 168 -9.57 -0.07 7.14
N GLN A 169 -10.06 -1.31 7.20
CA GLN A 169 -11.36 -1.68 6.67
C GLN A 169 -12.09 -2.59 7.66
N GLY A 170 -13.32 -2.21 7.99
CA GLY A 170 -14.28 -3.07 8.68
C GLY A 170 -15.30 -3.64 7.69
N ALA A 171 -15.71 -4.90 7.89
CA ALA A 171 -16.76 -5.52 7.10
C ALA A 171 -17.64 -6.43 7.96
N LEU A 172 -18.94 -6.44 7.64
CA LEU A 172 -19.96 -7.33 8.17
C LEU A 172 -20.65 -8.04 6.99
N THR A 173 -20.66 -9.36 7.04
CA THR A 173 -21.26 -10.22 6.03
C THR A 173 -22.31 -11.11 6.70
N ILE A 174 -23.51 -11.15 6.15
CA ILE A 174 -24.60 -12.02 6.56
C ILE A 174 -24.97 -12.88 5.36
N GLU A 175 -24.84 -14.19 5.51
CA GLU A 175 -25.16 -15.19 4.48
C GLU A 175 -26.26 -16.09 5.03
N GLY A 176 -27.31 -16.36 4.26
CA GLY A 176 -28.27 -17.38 4.63
C GLY A 176 -29.25 -17.75 3.53
N SER A 177 -30.14 -18.69 3.83
CA SER A 177 -31.15 -19.17 2.88
C SER A 177 -32.54 -19.24 3.50
N PHE A 178 -33.55 -18.97 2.67
CA PHE A 178 -34.96 -19.12 2.99
C PHE A 178 -35.62 -19.99 1.92
N GLY A 179 -35.77 -21.29 2.19
CA GLY A 179 -36.32 -22.24 1.22
C GLY A 179 -35.40 -22.37 0.00
N ASN A 180 -35.87 -21.89 -1.15
CA ASN A 180 -35.13 -21.90 -2.42
C ASN A 180 -34.49 -20.55 -2.77
N VAL A 181 -34.41 -19.62 -1.82
CA VAL A 181 -33.83 -18.29 -2.01
C VAL A 181 -32.58 -18.13 -1.17
N ASP A 182 -31.48 -17.79 -1.82
CA ASP A 182 -30.22 -17.41 -1.16
C ASP A 182 -30.19 -15.90 -0.89
N PHE A 183 -29.73 -15.53 0.30
CA PHE A 183 -29.59 -14.17 0.76
C PHE A 183 -28.13 -13.90 1.18
N ILE A 184 -27.56 -12.83 0.63
CA ILE A 184 -26.24 -12.35 1.01
C ILE A 184 -26.33 -10.83 1.19
N SER A 185 -25.90 -10.36 2.36
CA SER A 185 -25.70 -8.94 2.64
C SER A 185 -24.27 -8.70 3.08
N VAL A 186 -23.60 -7.72 2.47
CA VAL A 186 -22.25 -7.31 2.82
C VAL A 186 -22.26 -5.81 3.03
N THR A 187 -21.78 -5.37 4.19
CA THR A 187 -21.60 -3.96 4.53
C THR A 187 -20.15 -3.75 4.93
N SER A 188 -19.51 -2.69 4.43
CA SER A 188 -18.13 -2.36 4.77
C SER A 188 -17.91 -0.87 4.95
N TYR A 189 -16.89 -0.52 5.73
CA TYR A 189 -16.40 0.83 5.92
C TYR A 189 -14.87 0.82 5.76
N PHE A 190 -14.34 1.80 5.07
CA PHE A 190 -12.92 1.95 4.75
C PHE A 190 -12.48 3.37 5.13
N ASP A 191 -11.28 3.50 5.68
CA ASP A 191 -10.66 4.80 5.93
C ASP A 191 -9.16 4.67 5.67
N ARG A 192 -8.61 5.66 4.98
CA ARG A 192 -7.22 5.72 4.58
C ARG A 192 -6.67 7.12 4.72
N LYS A 193 -5.46 7.23 5.26
CA LYS A 193 -4.66 8.45 5.33
C LYS A 193 -3.38 8.22 4.57
N LEU A 194 -3.08 9.13 3.67
CA LEU A 194 -1.87 9.10 2.86
C LEU A 194 -1.14 10.42 3.03
N ASP A 195 0.09 10.36 3.52
CA ASP A 195 1.04 11.47 3.48
C ASP A 195 2.15 11.10 2.50
N TYR A 196 2.55 12.05 1.67
CA TYR A 196 3.72 11.86 0.83
C TYR A 196 4.41 13.18 0.50
N GLN A 197 5.73 13.09 0.42
CA GLN A 197 6.63 14.15 -0.02
C GLN A 197 7.55 13.59 -1.08
N PHE A 198 7.72 14.34 -2.17
CA PHE A 198 8.71 14.02 -3.20
C PHE A 198 9.54 15.26 -3.56
N ASP A 199 10.85 15.08 -3.66
CA ASP A 199 11.79 16.02 -4.22
C ASP A 199 11.62 16.06 -5.74
N ARG A 200 11.25 17.25 -6.22
CA ARG A 200 11.13 17.54 -7.64
C ARG A 200 12.19 18.51 -8.14
N THR A 201 13.24 18.78 -7.37
CA THR A 201 14.28 19.78 -7.68
C THR A 201 14.91 19.56 -9.06
N VAL A 202 15.39 18.34 -9.33
CA VAL A 202 16.03 18.00 -10.61
C VAL A 202 15.02 18.02 -11.77
N TYR A 203 13.83 17.44 -11.56
CA TYR A 203 12.75 17.44 -12.55
C TYR A 203 12.32 18.87 -12.92
N ALA A 204 12.07 19.71 -11.91
CA ALA A 204 11.65 21.09 -12.09
C ALA A 204 12.72 21.91 -12.83
N ALA A 205 14.00 21.69 -12.52
CA ALA A 205 15.11 22.32 -13.23
C ALA A 205 15.20 21.87 -14.70
N TYR A 206 15.09 20.57 -14.98
CA TYR A 206 15.06 20.04 -16.35
C TYR A 206 13.87 20.61 -17.13
N PHE A 207 12.68 20.61 -16.54
CA PHE A 207 11.48 21.17 -17.15
C PHE A 207 11.66 22.66 -17.46
N ASN A 208 12.18 23.44 -16.52
CA ASN A 208 12.45 24.86 -16.71
C ASN A 208 13.48 25.09 -17.83
N TYR A 209 14.59 24.36 -17.83
CA TYR A 209 15.64 24.51 -18.84
C TYR A 209 15.16 24.16 -20.27
N ASN A 210 14.35 23.11 -20.43
CA ASN A 210 13.94 22.62 -21.76
C ASN A 210 12.64 23.24 -22.27
N PHE A 211 11.67 23.56 -21.40
CA PHE A 211 10.33 23.98 -21.82
C PHE A 211 10.07 25.48 -21.66
N CYS A 212 10.68 26.17 -20.68
CA CYS A 212 10.50 27.62 -20.52
C CYS A 212 10.96 28.43 -21.75
N PRO A 213 12.05 28.07 -22.48
CA PRO A 213 12.43 28.77 -23.71
C PRO A 213 11.41 28.61 -24.86
N LEU A 214 10.62 27.53 -24.86
CA LEU A 214 9.64 27.21 -25.91
C LEU A 214 8.25 27.76 -25.60
N PHE A 215 7.90 27.90 -24.32
CA PHE A 215 6.60 28.37 -23.87
C PHE A 215 6.77 29.46 -22.79
N ALA A 216 7.03 30.69 -23.24
CA ALA A 216 7.33 31.85 -22.40
C ALA A 216 6.28 32.16 -21.30
N THR A 217 5.07 31.60 -21.40
CA THR A 217 3.98 31.74 -20.41
C THR A 217 3.94 30.67 -19.32
N TYR A 218 4.76 29.61 -19.40
CA TYR A 218 4.80 28.50 -18.43
C TYR A 218 6.10 28.45 -17.61
N CYS A 219 6.83 29.55 -17.56
CA CYS A 219 8.03 29.65 -16.73
C CYS A 219 7.61 29.76 -15.26
N TRP A 220 7.87 28.72 -14.47
CA TRP A 220 7.83 28.79 -13.01
C TRP A 220 8.92 29.77 -12.55
N SER A 221 8.56 31.04 -12.46
CA SER A 221 9.43 32.09 -11.92
C SER A 221 9.43 31.99 -10.39
N GLY A 222 10.34 31.18 -9.85
CA GLY A 222 10.64 31.20 -8.41
C GLY A 222 9.98 30.11 -7.59
N GLN A 223 10.50 28.89 -7.71
CA GLN A 223 10.64 27.89 -6.65
C GLN A 223 11.24 26.63 -7.30
N THR A 224 12.57 26.52 -7.28
CA THR A 224 13.27 25.29 -7.72
C THR A 224 13.72 24.43 -6.54
N GLY A 225 13.43 24.83 -5.30
CA GLY A 225 13.39 23.94 -4.14
C GLY A 225 11.95 23.48 -3.95
N ALA A 226 11.50 22.58 -4.82
CA ALA A 226 10.11 22.15 -4.87
C ALA A 226 9.94 20.83 -4.12
N GLU A 227 9.91 20.90 -2.79
CA GLU A 227 9.26 19.87 -1.98
C GLU A 227 7.75 19.99 -2.21
N THR A 228 7.09 18.90 -2.61
CA THR A 228 5.64 18.90 -2.70
C THR A 228 5.06 17.92 -1.71
N HIS A 229 4.40 18.45 -0.68
CA HIS A 229 3.68 17.68 0.32
C HIS A 229 2.21 17.54 -0.09
N TYR A 230 1.67 16.35 0.07
CA TYR A 230 0.26 16.09 -0.20
C TYR A 230 -0.35 15.24 0.92
N TYR A 231 -1.47 15.75 1.45
CA TYR A 231 -2.28 15.05 2.44
C TYR A 231 -3.56 14.54 1.78
N GLY A 232 -3.70 13.21 1.70
CA GLY A 232 -4.88 12.53 1.18
C GLY A 232 -5.69 11.88 2.29
N TYR A 233 -7.00 12.11 2.29
CA TYR A 233 -7.96 11.36 3.11
C TYR A 233 -8.92 10.61 2.17
N GLY A 234 -8.90 9.28 2.25
CA GLY A 234 -9.85 8.40 1.57
C GLY A 234 -10.87 7.86 2.57
N ARG A 235 -12.16 7.95 2.25
CA ARG A 235 -13.28 7.32 2.95
C ARG A 235 -14.10 6.50 1.98
#